data_AF-A0AAD7TF04-F1
#
_entry.id   AF-A0AAD7TF04-F1
#
_cell.length_a   1.000
_cell.length_b   1.000
_cell.length_c   1.000
_cell.angle_alpha   90.00
_cell.angle_beta   90.00
_cell.angle_gamma   90.00
#
_symmetry.space_group_name_H-M   'P 1'
#
loop_
_entity.id
_entity.type
_entity.pdbx_description
1 polymer ?
#
loop_
_entity_poly.entity_id
_entity_poly.type
_entity_poly.pdbx_seq_one_letter_code
_entity_poly.pdbx_strand_id
1 'polypeptide(L)'
;MILRGLSDFFQRLAKRTIKKNSLDRLPNDVILEGVMSHLDIWDILALRQVSKRFYELSYHAWLWKRMLLHTTDIPLPPLPPTSRHIPTRMSGIEAEALLCRAYSLDLNWRRRSPQCFDEWEFDAFYHIVEMAPSPGGHHLVACLTDPEHKRYSIGVYAMSILGPPRLIARLKTETKAYGIRVKCATIKGEKSLVIAFLQREYYHASDKYKANKGFIPQVSELSTYHEIDPDVKLKYHCTAVYASLADLELLSDMAQTSGYAEFVAKARRLPPPFHNLVSIRSGPDHRLVCPDIEEMFDSAYLAVAKWPRSVLLKRLDGGPLITIVCPVADDFVEQPHCIKAIKLLPSEDKVFVVQELHGPADGLGHASIPPTYVFATHRVIPAGDTPVLISPQLEVHTCMNDLGHLTQIGIADLNVPPRNDESIVGQILQERTTNQGPQPPLPICVYAYRASDAGLVHIRFPPKRVVLQMPPTPPTPAVAIQGVEPEQMVAYTYPLGRTWTFEFDIFFNHRIRILPAIVRPLICLSPWDDISDTPLVTAIRPVIDRSIVGRADDGYVYQDELDGECRDATVYVGHFQGGPGDLNTHVSTCAWDETIGRLIVAEAKSGLVRVYDFASAPKFGMCTISSVCWTSD
;
A
#
# COMPACT_ATOMS: atom_id res chain seq x y z
N MET A 1 33.54 11.53 -55.62
CA MET A 1 32.14 11.07 -55.47
C MET A 1 31.56 11.38 -54.07
N ILE A 2 32.34 11.23 -52.99
CA ILE A 2 31.92 11.54 -51.60
C ILE A 2 31.64 13.04 -51.35
N LEU A 3 32.40 13.95 -51.98
CA LEU A 3 32.22 15.41 -51.82
C LEU A 3 30.96 15.98 -52.51
N ARG A 4 30.43 15.32 -53.55
CA ARG A 4 29.18 15.75 -54.21
C ARG A 4 27.93 15.37 -53.39
N GLY A 5 27.98 14.23 -52.68
CA GLY A 5 26.90 13.82 -51.77
C GLY A 5 26.75 14.74 -50.55
N LEU A 6 27.85 15.29 -50.03
CA LEU A 6 27.83 16.27 -48.93
C LEU A 6 27.21 17.60 -49.38
N SER A 7 27.51 18.09 -50.59
CA SER A 7 26.91 19.31 -51.14
C SER A 7 25.40 19.20 -51.31
N ASP A 8 24.88 18.09 -51.82
CA ASP A 8 23.44 17.87 -51.97
C ASP A 8 22.74 17.71 -50.61
N PHE A 9 23.42 17.12 -49.61
CA PHE A 9 22.93 17.02 -48.25
C PHE A 9 22.83 18.40 -47.58
N PHE A 10 23.87 19.23 -47.69
CA PHE A 10 23.88 20.59 -47.15
C PHE A 10 22.91 21.52 -47.91
N GLN A 11 22.73 21.36 -49.22
CA GLN A 11 21.74 22.15 -49.98
C GLN A 11 20.30 21.73 -49.68
N ARG A 12 20.03 20.44 -49.39
CA ARG A 12 18.71 19.98 -48.91
C ARG A 12 18.41 20.45 -47.48
N LEU A 13 19.42 20.63 -46.63
CA LEU A 13 19.30 21.26 -45.32
C LEU A 13 19.11 22.78 -45.41
N ALA A 14 19.83 23.46 -46.32
CA ALA A 14 19.82 24.92 -46.43
C ALA A 14 18.57 25.51 -47.13
N LYS A 15 17.74 24.69 -47.80
CA LYS A 15 16.53 25.15 -48.53
C LYS A 15 15.23 24.48 -48.09
N ARG A 16 15.16 23.89 -46.89
CA ARG A 16 13.84 23.64 -46.28
C ARG A 16 13.25 24.98 -45.85
N THR A 17 12.52 25.62 -46.75
CA THR A 17 11.60 26.70 -46.40
C THR A 17 10.66 26.17 -45.33
N ILE A 18 10.92 26.54 -44.07
CA ILE A 18 10.06 26.22 -42.93
C ILE A 18 8.65 26.63 -43.35
N LYS A 19 7.71 25.68 -43.42
CA LYS A 19 6.33 25.96 -43.80
C LYS A 19 5.83 27.14 -42.98
N LYS A 20 5.11 28.07 -43.62
CA LYS A 20 4.61 29.30 -42.96
C LYS A 20 3.76 29.00 -41.71
N ASN A 21 3.22 27.78 -41.61
CA ASN A 21 2.36 27.32 -40.53
C ASN A 21 3.02 26.24 -39.65
N SER A 22 4.37 26.22 -39.51
CA SER A 22 5.04 25.29 -38.58
C SER A 22 5.01 25.82 -37.15
N LEU A 23 4.75 24.94 -36.18
CA LEU A 23 4.96 25.19 -34.75
C LEU A 23 6.41 25.61 -34.44
N ASP A 24 7.37 25.21 -35.28
CA ASP A 24 8.79 25.61 -35.15
C ASP A 24 9.02 27.13 -35.26
N ARG A 25 8.02 27.91 -35.69
CA ARG A 25 8.12 29.38 -35.74
C ARG A 25 7.67 30.07 -34.48
N LEU A 26 6.92 29.37 -33.62
CA LEU A 26 6.45 29.94 -32.36
C LEU A 26 7.63 30.08 -31.38
N PRO A 27 7.63 31.08 -30.49
CA PRO A 27 8.55 31.15 -29.35
C PRO A 27 8.43 29.94 -28.42
N ASN A 28 9.51 29.61 -27.67
CA ASN A 28 9.55 28.43 -26.78
C ASN A 28 8.49 28.51 -25.67
N ASP A 29 8.31 29.68 -25.09
CA ASP A 29 7.29 30.02 -24.10
C ASP A 29 5.87 29.79 -24.64
N VAL A 30 5.59 30.24 -25.87
CA VAL A 30 4.28 29.98 -26.50
C VAL A 30 4.04 28.49 -26.73
N ILE A 31 5.07 27.73 -27.11
CA ILE A 31 4.96 26.28 -27.27
C ILE A 31 4.72 25.60 -25.92
N LEU A 32 5.46 25.97 -24.87
CA LEU A 32 5.33 25.37 -23.55
C LEU A 32 4.01 25.73 -22.88
N GLU A 33 3.69 27.03 -22.81
CA GLU A 33 2.56 27.54 -22.04
C GLU A 33 1.25 27.56 -22.82
N GLY A 34 1.32 27.76 -24.14
CA GLY A 34 0.14 27.89 -25.00
C GLY A 34 -0.22 26.64 -25.80
N VAL A 35 0.71 25.70 -25.99
CA VAL A 35 0.45 24.46 -26.73
C VAL A 35 0.55 23.25 -25.80
N MET A 36 1.74 22.97 -25.25
CA MET A 36 1.98 21.75 -24.46
C MET A 36 1.18 21.70 -23.16
N SER A 37 0.79 22.84 -22.58
CA SER A 37 -0.06 22.90 -21.39
C SER A 37 -1.48 22.37 -21.61
N HIS A 38 -1.90 22.26 -22.87
CA HIS A 38 -3.21 21.74 -23.30
C HIS A 38 -3.12 20.33 -23.88
N LEU A 39 -1.92 19.76 -23.94
CA LEU A 39 -1.69 18.40 -24.40
C LEU A 39 -1.74 17.44 -23.21
N ASP A 40 -2.18 16.21 -23.46
CA ASP A 40 -2.03 15.15 -22.47
C ASP A 40 -0.57 14.63 -22.41
N ILE A 41 -0.32 13.67 -21.52
CA ILE A 41 1.01 13.11 -21.32
C ILE A 41 1.51 12.42 -22.60
N TRP A 42 0.63 11.72 -23.33
CA TRP A 42 1.01 10.96 -24.52
C TRP A 42 1.29 11.87 -25.70
N ASP A 43 0.50 12.92 -25.88
CA ASP A 43 0.72 13.95 -26.87
C ASP A 43 2.08 14.63 -26.68
N ILE A 44 2.47 14.93 -25.43
CA ILE A 44 3.79 15.48 -25.11
C ILE A 44 4.90 14.47 -25.43
N LEU A 45 4.73 13.20 -25.04
CA LEU A 45 5.69 12.14 -25.31
C LEU A 45 5.81 11.81 -26.81
N ALA A 46 4.73 11.96 -27.58
CA ALA A 46 4.73 11.83 -29.03
C ALA A 46 5.42 13.04 -29.68
N LEU A 47 5.11 14.25 -29.22
CA LEU A 47 5.71 15.50 -29.70
C LEU A 47 7.23 15.52 -29.48
N ARG A 48 7.70 14.94 -28.36
CA ARG A 48 9.13 14.72 -28.06
C ARG A 48 9.87 13.95 -29.17
N GLN A 49 9.19 13.08 -29.91
CA GLN A 49 9.79 12.27 -30.99
C GLN A 49 9.84 13.01 -32.34
N VAL A 50 9.19 14.17 -32.47
CA VAL A 50 9.03 14.88 -33.75
C VAL A 50 10.27 15.69 -34.13
N SER A 51 10.87 16.42 -33.17
CA SER A 51 12.03 17.27 -33.42
C SER A 51 12.93 17.41 -32.19
N LYS A 52 14.21 17.72 -32.41
CA LYS A 52 15.17 18.00 -31.31
C LYS A 52 14.69 19.14 -30.39
N ARG A 53 14.04 20.15 -30.96
CA ARG A 53 13.49 21.28 -30.19
C ARG A 53 12.38 20.82 -29.26
N PHE A 54 11.43 20.05 -29.75
CA PHE A 54 10.35 19.51 -28.91
C PHE A 54 10.87 18.52 -27.88
N TYR A 55 11.90 17.74 -28.24
CA TYR A 55 12.61 16.90 -27.29
C TYR A 55 13.11 17.74 -26.11
N GLU A 56 13.90 18.79 -26.36
CA GLU A 56 14.43 19.66 -25.31
C GLU A 56 13.32 20.35 -24.49
N LEU A 57 12.28 20.87 -25.14
CA LEU A 57 11.16 21.53 -24.46
C LEU A 57 10.36 20.57 -23.58
N SER A 58 10.16 19.32 -24.02
CA SER A 58 9.44 18.32 -23.24
C SER A 58 10.17 17.85 -21.98
N TYR A 59 11.42 18.24 -21.75
CA TYR A 59 12.13 18.00 -20.48
C TYR A 59 12.02 19.18 -19.50
N HIS A 60 11.34 20.25 -19.89
CA HIS A 60 11.22 21.43 -19.05
C HIS A 60 10.41 21.11 -17.79
N ALA A 61 11.02 21.24 -16.60
CA ALA A 61 10.43 20.80 -15.33
C ALA A 61 9.09 21.47 -15.01
N TRP A 62 8.91 22.73 -15.42
CA TRP A 62 7.65 23.45 -15.24
C TRP A 62 6.47 22.72 -15.89
N LEU A 63 6.65 22.11 -17.07
CA LEU A 63 5.59 21.42 -17.80
C LEU A 63 5.02 20.27 -16.96
N TRP A 64 5.88 19.36 -16.53
CA TRP A 64 5.49 18.17 -15.76
C TRP A 64 4.95 18.51 -14.38
N LYS A 65 5.56 19.47 -13.67
CA LYS A 65 5.06 19.93 -12.37
C LYS A 65 3.69 20.57 -12.51
N ARG A 66 3.48 21.41 -13.52
CA ARG A 66 2.18 22.00 -13.83
C ARG A 66 1.15 20.93 -14.16
N MET A 67 1.48 19.96 -15.01
CA MET A 67 0.57 18.85 -15.30
C MET A 67 0.23 18.06 -14.06
N LEU A 68 1.19 17.80 -13.18
CA LEU A 68 0.94 17.09 -11.93
C LEU A 68 -0.07 17.86 -11.05
N LEU A 69 0.05 19.18 -10.95
CA LEU A 69 -0.91 20.04 -10.23
C LEU A 69 -2.31 20.03 -10.85
N HIS A 70 -2.42 19.90 -12.18
CA HIS A 70 -3.70 19.94 -12.90
C HIS A 70 -4.30 18.56 -13.25
N THR A 71 -3.55 17.47 -13.12
CA THR A 71 -4.05 16.13 -13.47
C THR A 71 -4.94 15.64 -12.32
N THR A 72 -6.26 15.73 -12.50
CA THR A 72 -7.22 15.49 -11.42
C THR A 72 -7.59 14.03 -11.20
N ASP A 73 -7.57 13.22 -12.25
CA ASP A 73 -8.39 12.01 -12.27
C ASP A 73 -7.63 10.72 -12.00
N ILE A 74 -6.31 10.79 -11.85
CA ILE A 74 -5.45 9.61 -11.76
C ILE A 74 -4.83 9.58 -10.37
N PRO A 75 -4.94 8.45 -9.62
CA PRO A 75 -4.32 8.33 -8.32
C PRO A 75 -2.80 8.39 -8.48
N LEU A 76 -2.20 9.42 -7.90
CA LEU A 76 -0.74 9.57 -7.87
C LEU A 76 -0.15 8.63 -6.82
N PRO A 77 0.99 7.98 -7.10
CA PRO A 77 1.73 7.25 -6.08
C PRO A 77 2.08 8.19 -4.92
N PRO A 78 1.93 7.76 -3.66
CA PRO A 78 2.34 8.56 -2.52
C PRO A 78 3.86 8.73 -2.54
N LEU A 79 4.32 9.90 -2.14
CA LEU A 79 5.74 10.20 -2.05
C LEU A 79 6.18 10.22 -0.59
N PRO A 80 7.46 9.91 -0.31
CA PRO A 80 8.02 10.21 0.99
C PRO A 80 7.81 11.70 1.31
N PRO A 81 7.29 12.06 2.50
CA PRO A 81 7.05 13.44 2.89
C PRO A 81 8.37 14.14 3.27
N THR A 82 9.33 14.19 2.34
CA THR A 82 10.64 14.79 2.53
C THR A 82 10.77 16.07 1.71
N SER A 83 11.76 16.88 2.08
CA SER A 83 12.02 18.13 1.37
C SER A 83 12.42 17.92 -0.10
N ARG A 84 12.83 16.71 -0.50
CA ARG A 84 13.14 16.37 -1.90
C ARG A 84 11.90 16.38 -2.78
N HIS A 85 10.75 16.01 -2.23
CA HIS A 85 9.52 15.80 -2.97
C HIS A 85 8.56 16.99 -2.93
N ILE A 86 9.00 18.15 -2.42
CA ILE A 86 8.22 19.39 -2.50
C ILE A 86 8.29 19.98 -3.93
N PRO A 87 7.25 20.69 -4.41
CA PRO A 87 7.19 21.16 -5.79
C PRO A 87 8.39 22.01 -6.22
N THR A 88 8.95 22.82 -5.30
CA THR A 88 10.08 23.70 -5.60
C THR A 88 11.41 22.96 -5.77
N ARG A 89 11.59 21.80 -5.12
CA ARG A 89 12.84 21.03 -5.14
C ARG A 89 12.79 19.77 -6.00
N MET A 90 11.61 19.19 -6.21
CA MET A 90 11.42 18.04 -7.08
C MET A 90 11.99 18.31 -8.46
N SER A 91 12.72 17.38 -9.05
CA SER A 91 13.23 17.53 -10.41
C SER A 91 12.12 17.33 -11.46
N GLY A 92 12.30 17.89 -12.67
CA GLY A 92 11.34 17.67 -13.76
C GLY A 92 11.20 16.20 -14.16
N ILE A 93 12.30 15.45 -14.09
CA ILE A 93 12.32 14.02 -14.43
C ILE A 93 11.62 13.15 -13.37
N GLU A 94 11.70 13.51 -12.08
CA GLU A 94 10.93 12.83 -11.02
C GLU A 94 9.44 13.08 -11.20
N ALA A 95 9.05 14.33 -11.51
CA ALA A 95 7.65 14.68 -11.79
C ALA A 95 7.11 13.93 -13.03
N GLU A 96 7.88 13.90 -14.12
CA GLU A 96 7.55 13.13 -15.33
C GLU A 96 7.40 11.64 -15.01
N ALA A 97 8.36 11.05 -14.29
CA ALA A 97 8.33 9.63 -13.97
C ALA A 97 7.14 9.25 -13.09
N LEU A 98 6.81 10.08 -12.10
CA LEU A 98 5.66 9.90 -11.24
C LEU A 98 4.35 9.90 -12.05
N LEU A 99 4.20 10.90 -12.93
CA LEU A 99 2.99 11.08 -13.73
C LEU A 99 2.83 9.98 -14.79
N CYS A 100 3.90 9.66 -15.53
CA CYS A 100 3.88 8.59 -16.53
C CYS A 100 3.59 7.23 -15.90
N ARG A 101 4.14 6.98 -14.69
CA ARG A 101 3.88 5.76 -13.93
C ARG A 101 2.41 5.65 -13.53
N ALA A 102 1.86 6.69 -12.90
CA ALA A 102 0.46 6.73 -12.49
C ALA A 102 -0.48 6.49 -13.69
N TYR A 103 -0.22 7.20 -14.79
CA TYR A 103 -1.05 7.13 -16.00
C TYR A 103 -0.95 5.77 -16.70
N SER A 104 0.26 5.27 -16.94
CA SER A 104 0.46 3.97 -17.60
C SER A 104 -0.11 2.82 -16.78
N LEU A 105 0.01 2.89 -15.44
CA LEU A 105 -0.59 1.91 -14.55
C LEU A 105 -2.11 1.90 -14.66
N ASP A 106 -2.72 3.08 -14.64
CA ASP A 106 -4.17 3.22 -14.75
C ASP A 106 -4.69 2.67 -16.08
N LEU A 107 -4.04 3.05 -17.19
CA LEU A 107 -4.35 2.49 -18.51
C LEU A 107 -4.19 0.97 -18.55
N ASN A 108 -3.12 0.45 -17.98
CA ASN A 108 -2.85 -0.98 -18.00
C ASN A 108 -3.90 -1.78 -17.23
N TRP A 109 -4.40 -1.26 -16.10
CA TRP A 109 -5.47 -1.91 -15.33
C TRP A 109 -6.87 -1.80 -15.95
N ARG A 110 -7.08 -0.85 -16.86
CA ARG A 110 -8.33 -0.80 -17.65
C ARG A 110 -8.41 -1.94 -18.67
N ARG A 111 -7.27 -2.53 -19.06
CA ARG A 111 -7.22 -3.68 -19.98
C ARG A 111 -7.88 -4.90 -19.35
N ARG A 112 -8.41 -5.80 -20.19
CA ARG A 112 -8.96 -7.09 -19.72
C ARG A 112 -7.88 -8.01 -19.16
N SER A 113 -6.66 -7.87 -19.66
CA SER A 113 -5.48 -8.61 -19.22
C SER A 113 -4.34 -7.61 -19.07
N PRO A 114 -4.06 -7.13 -17.84
CA PRO A 114 -2.95 -6.19 -17.62
C PRO A 114 -1.63 -6.82 -18.06
N GLN A 115 -0.76 -6.03 -18.67
CA GLN A 115 0.50 -6.48 -19.22
C GLN A 115 1.64 -6.19 -18.23
N CYS A 116 2.53 -7.16 -18.02
CA CYS A 116 3.80 -6.88 -17.35
C CYS A 116 4.74 -6.16 -18.35
N PHE A 117 5.13 -4.92 -18.05
CA PHE A 117 5.96 -4.12 -18.95
C PHE A 117 7.44 -4.41 -18.79
N ASP A 118 7.88 -4.67 -17.56
CA ASP A 118 9.27 -4.93 -17.24
C ASP A 118 9.38 -6.01 -16.17
N GLU A 119 10.35 -6.89 -16.35
CA GLU A 119 10.69 -7.94 -15.41
C GLU A 119 12.19 -7.89 -15.17
N TRP A 120 12.58 -7.82 -13.92
CA TRP A 120 13.99 -7.79 -13.54
C TRP A 120 14.22 -8.44 -12.19
N GLU A 121 15.46 -8.79 -11.92
CA GLU A 121 15.86 -9.47 -10.69
C GLU A 121 17.00 -8.71 -10.01
N PHE A 122 17.09 -8.85 -8.70
CA PHE A 122 18.26 -8.43 -7.95
C PHE A 122 18.63 -9.42 -6.85
N ASP A 123 19.92 -9.46 -6.51
CA ASP A 123 20.43 -10.26 -5.41
C ASP A 123 20.28 -9.48 -4.09
N ALA A 124 19.45 -10.00 -3.19
CA ALA A 124 19.28 -9.49 -1.83
C ALA A 124 20.44 -9.91 -0.90
N PHE A 125 21.30 -10.84 -1.31
CA PHE A 125 22.39 -11.47 -0.56
C PHE A 125 21.96 -12.26 0.69
N TYR A 126 20.66 -12.27 0.99
CA TYR A 126 20.03 -12.94 2.12
C TYR A 126 18.72 -13.57 1.66
N HIS A 127 18.27 -14.61 2.36
CA HIS A 127 16.94 -15.15 2.12
C HIS A 127 15.92 -14.17 2.71
N ILE A 128 14.94 -13.75 1.90
CA ILE A 128 13.83 -12.92 2.36
C ILE A 128 12.69 -13.84 2.81
N VAL A 129 12.21 -13.65 4.03
CA VAL A 129 11.15 -14.50 4.62
C VAL A 129 9.80 -13.78 4.69
N GLU A 130 9.81 -12.47 4.89
CA GLU A 130 8.63 -11.61 4.84
C GLU A 130 9.05 -10.25 4.30
N MET A 131 8.19 -9.56 3.56
CA MET A 131 8.48 -8.20 3.10
C MET A 131 7.23 -7.36 2.92
N ALA A 132 7.41 -6.05 3.00
CA ALA A 132 6.37 -5.05 2.76
C ALA A 132 6.99 -3.84 2.04
N PRO A 133 6.40 -3.39 0.93
CA PRO A 133 6.85 -2.18 0.26
C PRO A 133 6.40 -0.96 1.08
N SER A 134 7.21 0.09 1.14
CA SER A 134 6.70 1.39 1.57
C SER A 134 5.76 1.94 0.50
N PRO A 135 4.70 2.67 0.86
CA PRO A 135 3.87 3.37 -0.13
C PRO A 135 4.72 4.17 -1.13
N GLY A 136 4.41 4.06 -2.42
CA GLY A 136 5.17 4.68 -3.51
C GLY A 136 6.41 3.91 -3.96
N GLY A 137 6.70 2.78 -3.33
CA GLY A 137 7.74 1.82 -3.72
C GLY A 137 9.17 2.35 -3.70
N HIS A 138 9.43 3.41 -2.94
CA HIS A 138 10.79 3.95 -2.75
C HIS A 138 11.67 3.03 -1.90
N HIS A 139 11.07 2.38 -0.91
CA HIS A 139 11.74 1.45 -0.02
C HIS A 139 11.04 0.09 0.01
N LEU A 140 11.81 -0.97 0.19
CA LEU A 140 11.31 -2.31 0.51
C LEU A 140 11.83 -2.70 1.89
N VAL A 141 10.93 -3.01 2.82
CA VAL A 141 11.30 -3.50 4.14
C VAL A 141 11.13 -5.02 4.16
N ALA A 142 12.17 -5.74 4.58
CA ALA A 142 12.19 -7.19 4.53
C ALA A 142 12.73 -7.80 5.83
N CYS A 143 12.15 -8.91 6.26
CA CYS A 143 12.79 -9.83 7.20
C CYS A 143 13.76 -10.72 6.43
N LEU A 144 15.04 -10.55 6.75
CA LEU A 144 16.17 -11.24 6.16
C LEU A 144 16.64 -12.34 7.09
N THR A 145 17.07 -13.44 6.50
CA THR A 145 17.79 -14.49 7.21
C THR A 145 19.04 -14.94 6.45
N ASP A 146 20.04 -15.41 7.19
CA ASP A 146 21.21 -16.04 6.60
C ASP A 146 20.82 -17.38 5.95
N PRO A 147 21.67 -17.94 5.05
CA PRO A 147 21.35 -19.20 4.37
C PRO A 147 21.12 -20.38 5.34
N GLU A 148 21.65 -20.29 6.56
CA GLU A 148 21.50 -21.29 7.61
C GLU A 148 20.24 -21.09 8.49
N HIS A 149 19.45 -20.04 8.26
CA HIS A 149 18.24 -19.70 9.03
C HIS A 149 18.48 -19.48 10.54
N LYS A 150 19.69 -19.07 10.92
CA LYS A 150 20.11 -18.88 12.33
C LYS A 150 19.99 -17.45 12.80
N ARG A 151 20.06 -16.47 11.90
CA ARG A 151 20.03 -15.05 12.23
C ARG A 151 18.93 -14.36 11.46
N TYR A 152 18.15 -13.56 12.16
CA TYR A 152 17.09 -12.76 11.56
C TYR A 152 17.43 -11.27 11.70
N SER A 153 17.01 -10.49 10.71
CA SER A 153 17.12 -9.03 10.75
C SER A 153 16.04 -8.38 9.90
N ILE A 154 15.62 -7.18 10.26
CA ILE A 154 14.88 -6.29 9.38
C ILE A 154 15.89 -5.53 8.52
N GLY A 155 15.72 -5.55 7.21
CA GLY A 155 16.49 -4.78 6.24
C GLY A 155 15.61 -3.77 5.51
N VAL A 156 16.16 -2.62 5.15
CA VAL A 156 15.52 -1.64 4.26
C VAL A 156 16.34 -1.53 2.99
N TYR A 157 15.71 -1.82 1.85
CA TYR A 157 16.28 -1.65 0.52
C TYR A 157 15.82 -0.35 -0.09
N ALA A 158 16.74 0.40 -0.68
CA ALA A 158 16.42 1.52 -1.55
C ALA A 158 16.08 0.97 -2.95
N MET A 159 14.82 1.13 -3.36
CA MET A 159 14.30 0.57 -4.61
C MET A 159 14.31 1.59 -5.77
N SER A 160 14.23 2.88 -5.45
CA SER A 160 14.21 3.99 -6.41
C SER A 160 15.57 4.65 -6.56
N ILE A 161 16.62 3.85 -6.81
CA ILE A 161 17.99 4.35 -7.01
C ILE A 161 18.48 4.05 -8.43
N LEU A 162 19.50 4.78 -8.88
CA LEU A 162 20.21 4.45 -10.11
C LEU A 162 20.94 3.10 -9.95
N GLY A 163 20.49 2.09 -10.71
CA GLY A 163 21.06 0.74 -10.69
C GLY A 163 20.19 -0.27 -9.92
N PRO A 164 20.74 -1.42 -9.52
CA PRO A 164 19.99 -2.43 -8.77
C PRO A 164 19.68 -1.93 -7.35
N PRO A 165 18.56 -2.37 -6.74
CA PRO A 165 18.25 -2.07 -5.35
C PRO A 165 19.41 -2.42 -4.41
N ARG A 166 19.55 -1.63 -3.34
CA ARG A 166 20.63 -1.82 -2.35
C ARG A 166 20.08 -1.83 -0.94
N LEU A 167 20.59 -2.77 -0.12
CA LEU A 167 20.34 -2.80 1.32
C LEU A 167 21.04 -1.62 1.99
N ILE A 168 20.27 -0.62 2.43
CA ILE A 168 20.80 0.62 3.00
C ILE A 168 20.83 0.63 4.53
N ALA A 169 19.94 -0.11 5.18
CA ALA A 169 19.86 -0.20 6.63
C ALA A 169 19.53 -1.62 7.09
N ARG A 170 20.06 -2.03 8.25
CA ARG A 170 19.74 -3.34 8.86
C ARG A 170 19.64 -3.30 10.39
N LEU A 171 18.59 -3.90 10.94
CA LEU A 171 18.33 -4.10 12.38
C LEU A 171 18.25 -5.59 12.70
N LYS A 172 19.07 -6.07 13.65
CA LYS A 172 19.01 -7.49 14.07
C LYS A 172 17.73 -7.76 14.87
N THR A 173 17.13 -8.93 14.67
CA THR A 173 15.98 -9.42 15.44
C THR A 173 16.31 -10.77 16.09
N GLU A 174 15.62 -11.08 17.18
CA GLU A 174 15.83 -12.36 17.90
C GLU A 174 15.26 -13.55 17.13
N THR A 175 14.07 -13.39 16.54
CA THR A 175 13.36 -14.41 15.75
C THR A 175 12.83 -13.82 14.44
N LYS A 176 12.27 -14.69 13.58
CA LYS A 176 11.58 -14.32 12.33
C LYS A 176 10.53 -13.23 12.62
N ALA A 177 10.67 -12.10 11.92
CA ALA A 177 9.67 -11.05 11.92
C ALA A 177 8.65 -11.33 10.82
N TYR A 178 7.36 -11.21 11.14
CA TYR A 178 6.26 -11.48 10.21
C TYR A 178 5.15 -10.43 10.37
N GLY A 179 4.22 -10.41 9.42
CA GLY A 179 3.13 -9.42 9.43
C GLY A 179 3.68 -7.99 9.40
N ILE A 180 4.73 -7.76 8.61
CA ILE A 180 5.41 -6.47 8.53
C ILE A 180 4.42 -5.43 7.98
N ARG A 181 4.42 -4.25 8.60
CA ARG A 181 3.70 -3.06 8.16
C ARG A 181 4.66 -1.89 8.09
N VAL A 182 4.51 -1.10 7.04
CA VAL A 182 5.38 0.03 6.74
C VAL A 182 4.49 1.20 6.41
N LYS A 183 4.70 2.32 7.09
CA LYS A 183 4.00 3.58 6.83
C LYS A 183 4.95 4.75 6.98
N CYS A 184 4.81 5.76 6.14
CA CYS A 184 5.44 7.05 6.39
C CYS A 184 4.61 7.80 7.44
N ALA A 185 5.25 8.27 8.51
CA ALA A 185 4.59 9.04 9.55
C ALA A 185 5.56 10.04 10.21
N THR A 186 5.03 10.98 10.97
CA THR A 186 5.76 12.00 11.70
C THR A 186 5.93 11.53 13.14
N ILE A 187 7.17 11.30 13.57
CA ILE A 187 7.52 10.88 14.92
C ILE A 187 8.31 12.01 15.57
N LYS A 188 7.81 12.58 16.67
CA LYS A 188 8.45 13.69 17.41
C LYS A 188 8.85 14.87 16.49
N GLY A 189 8.00 15.17 15.50
CA GLY A 189 8.24 16.22 14.50
C GLY A 189 9.14 15.81 13.33
N GLU A 190 9.68 14.58 13.33
CA GLU A 190 10.56 14.07 12.28
C GLU A 190 9.82 13.12 11.33
N LYS A 191 9.96 13.37 10.02
CA LYS A 191 9.37 12.54 8.97
C LYS A 191 10.14 11.23 8.85
N SER A 192 9.44 10.13 9.10
CA SER A 192 10.06 8.83 9.37
C SER A 192 9.34 7.70 8.65
N LEU A 193 10.09 6.66 8.31
CA LEU A 193 9.56 5.37 7.91
C LEU A 193 9.33 4.51 9.16
N VAL A 194 8.06 4.33 9.54
CA VAL A 194 7.68 3.52 10.69
C VAL A 194 7.45 2.09 10.24
N ILE A 195 8.05 1.15 10.96
CA ILE A 195 8.02 -0.28 10.66
C ILE A 195 7.49 -1.01 11.89
N ALA A 196 6.35 -1.67 11.76
CA ALA A 196 5.82 -2.58 12.78
C ALA A 196 5.89 -4.02 12.30
N PHE A 197 6.21 -4.93 13.20
CA PHE A 197 6.27 -6.36 12.90
C PHE A 197 5.97 -7.20 14.14
N LEU A 198 5.50 -8.41 13.89
CA LEU A 198 5.25 -9.41 14.92
C LEU A 198 6.43 -10.38 15.02
N GLN A 199 6.65 -10.88 16.23
CA GLN A 199 7.59 -11.95 16.52
C GLN A 199 6.94 -12.94 17.49
N ARG A 200 7.37 -14.19 17.38
CA ARG A 200 7.02 -15.27 18.30
C ARG A 200 8.26 -15.71 19.05
N GLU A 201 8.08 -16.08 20.32
CA GLU A 201 9.10 -16.70 21.16
C GLU A 201 8.44 -17.81 22.00
N TYR A 202 9.21 -18.81 22.42
CA TYR A 202 8.72 -19.78 23.42
C TYR A 202 8.48 -19.07 24.74
N TYR A 203 7.35 -19.36 25.37
CA TYR A 203 7.05 -18.83 26.70
C TYR A 203 7.98 -19.43 27.77
N HIS A 204 8.26 -20.74 27.69
CA HIS A 204 9.14 -21.44 28.63
C HIS A 204 10.54 -21.67 28.06
N ALA A 205 11.57 -21.42 28.89
CA ALA A 205 12.97 -21.65 28.51
C ALA A 205 13.27 -23.14 28.23
N SER A 206 12.56 -24.06 28.88
CA SER A 206 12.63 -25.49 28.62
C SER A 206 12.26 -25.85 27.19
N ASP A 207 11.25 -25.19 26.61
CA ASP A 207 10.81 -25.47 25.25
C ASP A 207 11.77 -24.87 24.24
N LYS A 208 12.35 -23.70 24.54
CA LYS A 208 13.49 -23.16 23.78
C LYS A 208 14.68 -24.13 23.76
N TYR A 209 15.00 -24.74 24.89
CA TYR A 209 16.05 -25.77 24.95
C TYR A 209 15.68 -27.01 24.12
N LYS A 210 14.44 -27.50 24.24
CA LYS A 210 13.95 -28.64 23.44
C LYS A 210 14.02 -28.37 21.94
N ALA A 211 13.64 -27.17 21.50
CA ALA A 211 13.72 -26.75 20.12
C ALA A 211 15.16 -26.72 19.60
N ASN A 212 16.08 -26.17 20.39
CA ASN A 212 17.51 -26.15 20.05
C ASN A 212 18.13 -27.56 19.96
N LYS A 213 17.50 -28.56 20.56
CA LYS A 213 17.87 -29.97 20.45
C LYS A 213 17.11 -30.73 19.36
N GLY A 214 16.18 -30.07 18.66
CA GLY A 214 15.36 -30.66 17.60
C GLY A 214 14.20 -31.54 18.11
N PHE A 215 13.85 -31.47 19.40
CA PHE A 215 12.71 -32.22 19.95
C PHE A 215 11.35 -31.61 19.57
N ILE A 216 11.31 -30.30 19.31
CA ILE A 216 10.15 -29.58 18.80
C ILE A 216 10.61 -28.63 17.67
N PRO A 217 9.74 -28.26 16.70
CA PRO A 217 10.08 -27.35 15.62
C PRO A 217 10.49 -25.97 16.15
N GLN A 218 11.40 -25.27 15.47
CA GLN A 218 11.80 -23.92 15.85
C GLN A 218 10.64 -22.94 15.64
N VAL A 219 10.49 -21.95 16.54
CA VAL A 219 9.39 -20.95 16.42
C VAL A 219 9.40 -20.23 15.07
N SER A 220 10.59 -19.98 14.51
CA SER A 220 10.75 -19.33 13.21
C SER A 220 10.28 -20.16 12.02
N GLU A 221 10.15 -21.48 12.19
CA GLU A 221 9.70 -22.42 11.15
C GLU A 221 8.18 -22.59 11.15
N LEU A 222 7.50 -22.13 12.20
CA LEU A 222 6.04 -22.19 12.27
C LEU A 222 5.43 -21.23 11.22
N SER A 223 4.54 -21.77 10.39
CA SER A 223 3.83 -20.97 9.38
C SER A 223 3.16 -19.76 10.01
N THR A 224 3.31 -18.63 9.34
CA THR A 224 2.65 -17.37 9.71
C THR A 224 1.34 -17.17 8.96
N TYR A 225 1.10 -18.00 7.93
CA TYR A 225 -0.07 -17.94 7.07
C TYR A 225 -1.18 -18.91 7.50
N HIS A 226 -0.87 -19.85 8.36
CA HIS A 226 -1.81 -20.87 8.83
C HIS A 226 -2.05 -20.71 10.31
N GLU A 227 -3.31 -20.86 10.71
CA GLU A 227 -3.68 -20.96 12.11
C GLU A 227 -3.15 -22.29 12.62
N ILE A 228 -1.91 -22.28 13.11
CA ILE A 228 -1.31 -23.41 13.82
C ILE A 228 -1.59 -23.15 15.31
N ASP A 229 -2.19 -24.12 15.99
CA ASP A 229 -2.21 -24.16 17.44
C ASP A 229 -1.07 -25.06 17.92
N PRO A 230 0.12 -24.49 18.17
CA PRO A 230 1.24 -25.31 18.62
C PRO A 230 0.95 -25.87 20.00
N ASP A 231 1.34 -27.13 20.25
CA ASP A 231 1.26 -27.78 21.58
C ASP A 231 2.09 -27.06 22.67
N VAL A 232 2.84 -26.02 22.30
CA VAL A 232 3.67 -25.21 23.18
C VAL A 232 3.12 -23.79 23.30
N LYS A 233 3.14 -23.26 24.52
CA LYS A 233 2.75 -21.86 24.76
C LYS A 233 3.76 -20.91 24.14
N LEU A 234 3.27 -20.03 23.26
CA LEU A 234 4.05 -18.98 22.62
C LEU A 234 3.78 -17.62 23.26
N LYS A 235 4.82 -16.81 23.33
CA LYS A 235 4.74 -15.39 23.65
C LYS A 235 4.85 -14.59 22.37
N TYR A 236 3.99 -13.58 22.21
CA TYR A 236 3.95 -12.73 21.03
C TYR A 236 4.46 -11.33 21.36
N HIS A 237 5.25 -10.79 20.44
CA HIS A 237 5.81 -9.45 20.54
C HIS A 237 5.39 -8.67 19.29
N CYS A 238 4.79 -7.50 19.46
CA CYS A 238 4.60 -6.52 18.41
C CYS A 238 5.58 -5.39 18.65
N THR A 239 6.56 -5.23 17.76
CA THR A 239 7.61 -4.22 17.89
C THR A 239 7.43 -3.20 16.78
N ALA A 240 7.47 -1.93 17.13
CA ALA A 240 7.57 -0.83 16.18
C ALA A 240 8.89 -0.08 16.35
N VAL A 241 9.54 0.16 15.22
CA VAL A 241 10.76 0.96 15.09
C VAL A 241 10.53 2.02 14.03
N TYR A 242 11.35 3.05 14.00
CA TYR A 242 11.38 3.98 12.88
C TYR A 242 12.80 4.23 12.40
N ALA A 243 12.89 4.66 11.15
CA ALA A 243 14.09 5.25 10.58
C ALA A 243 13.75 6.61 9.97
N SER A 244 14.60 7.61 10.18
CA SER A 244 14.43 8.94 9.60
C SER A 244 14.43 8.83 8.08
N LEU A 245 13.46 9.45 7.40
CA LEU A 245 13.46 9.46 5.94
C LEU A 245 14.65 10.25 5.38
N ALA A 246 15.09 11.30 6.09
CA ALA A 246 16.27 12.06 5.70
C ALA A 246 17.55 11.21 5.74
N ASP A 247 17.70 10.37 6.78
CA ASP A 247 18.83 9.45 6.88
C ASP A 247 18.76 8.34 5.81
N LEU A 248 17.57 7.80 5.52
CA LEU A 248 17.39 6.80 4.47
C LEU A 248 17.68 7.38 3.07
N GLU A 249 17.29 8.62 2.80
CA GLU A 249 17.63 9.33 1.56
C GLU A 249 19.14 9.55 1.45
N LEU A 250 19.76 10.04 2.52
CA LEU A 250 21.21 10.21 2.57
C LEU A 250 21.95 8.89 2.30
N LEU A 251 21.52 7.79 2.92
CA LEU A 251 22.07 6.46 2.69
C LEU A 251 21.82 5.98 1.25
N SER A 252 20.67 6.30 0.66
CA SER A 252 20.34 5.99 -0.73
C SER A 252 21.25 6.74 -1.71
N ASP A 253 21.51 8.02 -1.48
CA ASP A 253 22.39 8.84 -2.31
C ASP A 253 23.86 8.38 -2.20
N MET A 254 24.30 8.00 -0.99
CA MET A 254 25.61 7.34 -0.82
C MET A 254 25.69 6.01 -1.55
N ALA A 255 24.61 5.22 -1.51
CA ALA A 255 24.55 3.94 -2.19
C ALA A 255 24.59 4.10 -3.71
N GLN A 256 24.17 5.23 -4.28
CA GLN A 256 24.29 5.50 -5.73
C GLN A 256 25.71 5.90 -6.13
N THR A 257 26.39 6.70 -5.30
CA THR A 257 27.66 7.34 -5.66
C THR A 257 28.90 6.52 -5.29
N SER A 258 28.79 5.62 -4.31
CA SER A 258 29.91 4.84 -3.80
C SER A 258 29.84 3.35 -4.17
N GLY A 259 31.02 2.72 -4.29
CA GLY A 259 31.15 1.26 -4.32
C GLY A 259 30.73 0.64 -2.97
N TYR A 260 30.38 -0.65 -2.97
CA TYR A 260 29.83 -1.32 -1.78
C TYR A 260 30.72 -1.19 -0.52
N ALA A 261 32.03 -1.41 -0.65
CA ALA A 261 32.95 -1.32 0.47
C ALA A 261 33.05 0.10 1.05
N GLU A 262 33.07 1.12 0.19
CA GLU A 262 33.11 2.51 0.61
C GLU A 262 31.77 2.93 1.24
N PHE A 263 30.64 2.51 0.65
CA PHE A 263 29.31 2.70 1.20
C PHE A 263 29.22 2.13 2.62
N VAL A 264 29.61 0.87 2.84
CA VAL A 264 29.59 0.24 4.17
C VAL A 264 30.49 0.99 5.15
N ALA A 265 31.67 1.43 4.71
CA ALA A 265 32.59 2.21 5.55
C ALA A 265 32.01 3.57 5.96
N LYS A 266 31.33 4.28 5.04
CA LYS A 266 30.64 5.55 5.31
C LYS A 266 29.41 5.36 6.20
N ALA A 267 28.55 4.40 5.87
CA ALA A 267 27.33 4.10 6.63
C ALA A 267 27.64 3.73 8.09
N ARG A 268 28.73 3.00 8.36
CA ARG A 268 29.17 2.69 9.74
C ARG A 268 29.61 3.89 10.57
N ARG A 269 29.90 5.03 9.93
CA ARG A 269 30.26 6.28 10.62
C ARG A 269 29.03 7.11 10.99
N LEU A 270 27.88 6.81 10.40
CA LEU A 270 26.61 7.45 10.75
C LEU A 270 26.00 6.77 11.99
N PRO A 271 25.11 7.47 12.72
CA PRO A 271 24.29 6.85 13.74
C PRO A 271 23.50 5.64 13.22
N PRO A 272 23.16 4.66 14.07
CA PRO A 272 22.27 3.58 13.69
C PRO A 272 20.94 4.15 13.18
N PRO A 273 20.47 3.77 11.99
CA PRO A 273 19.30 4.40 11.38
C PRO A 273 17.98 4.00 12.04
N PHE A 274 17.97 2.97 12.88
CA PHE A 274 16.76 2.49 13.55
C PHE A 274 16.70 2.93 15.00
N HIS A 275 15.52 3.43 15.37
CA HIS A 275 15.18 3.80 16.73
C HIS A 275 13.96 3.01 17.20
N ASN A 276 14.05 2.42 18.39
CA ASN A 276 12.93 1.68 18.98
C ASN A 276 11.85 2.65 19.47
N LEU A 277 10.59 2.39 19.11
CA LEU A 277 9.44 3.17 19.58
C LEU A 277 8.73 2.46 20.72
N VAL A 278 8.22 1.26 20.45
CA VAL A 278 7.44 0.47 21.39
C VAL A 278 7.62 -1.02 21.11
N SER A 279 7.61 -1.82 22.17
CA SER A 279 7.42 -3.26 22.11
C SER A 279 6.24 -3.67 23.00
N ILE A 280 5.17 -4.16 22.40
CA ILE A 280 3.99 -4.69 23.08
C ILE A 280 4.15 -6.20 23.20
N ARG A 281 4.04 -6.73 24.41
CA ARG A 281 4.21 -8.16 24.69
C ARG A 281 2.88 -8.76 25.13
N SER A 282 2.53 -9.92 24.59
CA SER A 282 1.37 -10.67 25.08
C SER A 282 1.71 -11.49 26.33
N GLY A 283 0.66 -11.82 27.09
CA GLY A 283 0.71 -12.89 28.08
C GLY A 283 0.68 -14.27 27.41
N PRO A 284 0.82 -15.35 28.20
CA PRO A 284 0.92 -16.72 27.70
C PRO A 284 -0.30 -17.18 26.89
N ASP A 285 -1.48 -16.68 27.22
CA ASP A 285 -2.74 -17.15 26.64
C ASP A 285 -3.33 -16.16 25.61
N HIS A 286 -2.52 -15.18 25.16
CA HIS A 286 -2.96 -14.17 24.20
C HIS A 286 -2.02 -14.12 23.00
N ARG A 287 -2.61 -14.01 21.81
CA ARG A 287 -1.89 -13.80 20.55
C ARG A 287 -1.96 -12.34 20.15
N LEU A 288 -0.88 -11.81 19.56
CA LEU A 288 -0.90 -10.52 18.88
C LEU A 288 -0.97 -10.76 17.37
N VAL A 289 -1.94 -10.13 16.73
CA VAL A 289 -2.21 -10.29 15.29
C VAL A 289 -2.50 -8.94 14.65
N CYS A 290 -2.35 -8.88 13.32
CA CYS A 290 -2.77 -7.76 12.48
C CYS A 290 -2.29 -6.38 12.99
N PRO A 291 -0.97 -6.12 13.08
CA PRO A 291 -0.51 -4.78 13.36
C PRO A 291 -0.97 -3.83 12.26
N ASP A 292 -1.22 -2.57 12.62
CA ASP A 292 -1.52 -1.48 11.68
C ASP A 292 -0.95 -0.15 12.22
N ILE A 293 -0.54 0.74 11.32
CA ILE A 293 0.07 2.03 11.67
C ILE A 293 -0.63 3.13 10.89
N GLU A 294 -1.14 4.14 11.59
CA GLU A 294 -1.69 5.36 10.98
C GLU A 294 -1.45 6.60 11.84
N GLU A 295 -1.55 7.79 11.23
CA GLU A 295 -1.58 9.07 11.95
C GLU A 295 -3.01 9.44 12.34
N MET A 296 -3.30 9.44 13.64
CA MET A 296 -4.60 9.83 14.23
C MET A 296 -4.35 10.87 15.31
N PHE A 297 -5.28 11.79 15.57
CA PHE A 297 -5.11 12.82 16.61
C PHE A 297 -3.75 13.54 16.55
N ASP A 298 -3.27 13.85 15.35
CA ASP A 298 -1.98 14.51 15.09
C ASP A 298 -0.75 13.79 15.64
N SER A 299 -0.83 12.46 15.82
CA SER A 299 0.30 11.62 16.22
C SER A 299 0.24 10.27 15.52
N ALA A 300 1.38 9.61 15.38
CA ALA A 300 1.40 8.25 14.85
C ALA A 300 0.96 7.25 15.93
N TYR A 301 0.08 6.32 15.56
CA TYR A 301 -0.41 5.25 16.42
C TYR A 301 -0.10 3.88 15.83
N LEU A 302 0.26 2.94 16.71
CA LEU A 302 0.31 1.51 16.43
C LEU A 302 -0.93 0.85 17.02
N ALA A 303 -1.72 0.20 16.17
CA ALA A 303 -2.77 -0.72 16.59
C ALA A 303 -2.30 -2.16 16.44
N VAL A 304 -2.68 -3.03 17.37
CA VAL A 304 -2.48 -4.48 17.24
C VAL A 304 -3.65 -5.20 17.92
N ALA A 305 -4.21 -6.21 17.25
CA ALA A 305 -5.26 -7.02 17.85
C ALA A 305 -4.64 -8.00 18.85
N LYS A 306 -5.09 -7.92 20.10
CA LYS A 306 -4.85 -8.90 21.16
C LYS A 306 -6.02 -9.88 21.16
N TRP A 307 -5.77 -11.04 20.58
CA TRP A 307 -6.74 -12.12 20.46
C TRP A 307 -7.26 -12.54 21.86
N PRO A 308 -8.57 -12.83 22.01
CA PRO A 308 -9.56 -12.88 20.94
C PRO A 308 -10.27 -11.56 20.65
N ARG A 309 -10.38 -10.63 21.61
CA ARG A 309 -11.42 -9.57 21.56
C ARG A 309 -10.96 -8.16 21.89
N SER A 310 -9.66 -7.92 21.94
CA SER A 310 -9.15 -6.60 22.30
C SER A 310 -8.27 -6.03 21.20
N VAL A 311 -8.37 -4.72 20.97
CA VAL A 311 -7.41 -3.97 20.17
C VAL A 311 -6.56 -3.13 21.11
N LEU A 312 -5.25 -3.31 21.04
CA LEU A 312 -4.28 -2.50 21.78
C LEU A 312 -3.85 -1.35 20.87
N LEU A 313 -3.96 -0.13 21.35
CA LEU A 313 -3.60 1.07 20.61
C LEU A 313 -2.55 1.87 21.40
N LYS A 314 -1.45 2.20 20.76
CA LYS A 314 -0.31 2.89 21.38
C LYS A 314 0.14 4.07 20.53
N ARG A 315 0.17 5.26 21.13
CA ARG A 315 0.82 6.43 20.53
C ARG A 315 2.34 6.21 20.50
N LEU A 316 2.93 6.40 19.32
CA LEU A 316 4.35 6.11 19.06
C LEU A 316 5.31 7.16 19.61
N ASP A 317 4.84 8.39 19.83
CA ASP A 317 5.60 9.46 20.50
C ASP A 317 5.70 9.29 22.03
N GLY A 318 5.08 8.24 22.58
CA GLY A 318 4.95 7.99 24.01
C GLY A 318 3.53 8.18 24.51
N GLY A 319 3.31 8.06 25.83
CA GLY A 319 1.96 8.04 26.43
C GLY A 319 1.50 6.62 26.80
N PRO A 320 0.33 6.45 27.40
CA PRO A 320 -0.14 5.15 27.87
C PRO A 320 -0.63 4.24 26.73
N LEU A 321 -0.83 2.96 27.06
CA LEU A 321 -1.46 1.99 26.17
C LEU A 321 -2.99 2.06 26.35
N ILE A 322 -3.73 2.16 25.25
CA ILE A 322 -5.19 2.09 25.21
C ILE A 322 -5.58 0.65 24.90
N THR A 323 -6.55 0.12 25.62
CA THR A 323 -7.16 -1.18 25.29
C THR A 323 -8.62 -0.95 24.94
N ILE A 324 -9.00 -1.29 23.71
CA ILE A 324 -10.36 -1.27 23.21
C ILE A 324 -10.88 -2.71 23.30
N VAL A 325 -11.89 -2.96 24.12
CA VAL A 325 -12.53 -4.28 24.18
C VAL A 325 -13.71 -4.28 23.22
N CYS A 326 -13.64 -5.11 22.18
CA CYS A 326 -14.73 -5.24 21.22
C CYS A 326 -15.94 -5.89 21.92
N PRO A 327 -17.09 -5.20 21.97
CA PRO A 327 -18.30 -5.72 22.61
C PRO A 327 -18.77 -7.00 21.93
N VAL A 328 -19.59 -7.77 22.67
CA VAL A 328 -20.32 -8.90 22.09
C VAL A 328 -21.51 -8.31 21.35
N ALA A 329 -21.82 -8.77 20.15
CA ALA A 329 -23.08 -8.38 19.51
C ALA A 329 -24.26 -8.91 20.33
N ASP A 330 -25.29 -8.07 20.55
CA ASP A 330 -26.41 -8.39 21.46
C ASP A 330 -27.16 -9.66 21.03
N ASP A 331 -27.24 -9.92 19.74
CA ASP A 331 -27.87 -11.14 19.18
C ASP A 331 -27.00 -12.41 19.35
N PHE A 332 -25.74 -12.26 19.77
CA PHE A 332 -24.73 -13.33 19.78
C PHE A 332 -23.95 -13.40 21.09
N VAL A 333 -24.56 -12.98 22.22
CA VAL A 333 -23.89 -12.90 23.54
C VAL A 333 -23.19 -14.20 23.95
N GLU A 334 -23.75 -15.35 23.58
CA GLU A 334 -23.25 -16.67 23.94
C GLU A 334 -22.17 -17.21 22.99
N GLN A 335 -21.96 -16.59 21.84
CA GLN A 335 -21.02 -17.08 20.82
C GLN A 335 -19.61 -16.54 21.04
N PRO A 336 -18.54 -17.36 20.92
CA PRO A 336 -17.19 -16.87 21.01
C PRO A 336 -16.84 -15.98 19.80
N HIS A 337 -16.47 -14.73 20.09
CA HIS A 337 -16.01 -13.76 19.10
C HIS A 337 -14.49 -13.79 19.01
N CYS A 338 -13.94 -13.76 17.80
CA CYS A 338 -12.51 -13.54 17.60
C CYS A 338 -12.21 -12.50 16.52
N ILE A 339 -11.26 -11.61 16.78
CA ILE A 339 -10.81 -10.60 15.82
C ILE A 339 -9.95 -11.28 14.75
N LYS A 340 -10.32 -11.08 13.48
CA LYS A 340 -9.57 -11.59 12.31
C LYS A 340 -8.74 -10.52 11.62
N ALA A 341 -9.25 -9.29 11.54
CA ALA A 341 -8.54 -8.17 10.94
C ALA A 341 -8.91 -6.85 11.60
N ILE A 342 -7.99 -5.89 11.57
CA ILE A 342 -8.20 -4.51 12.03
C ILE A 342 -7.60 -3.53 11.02
N LYS A 343 -8.17 -2.32 10.95
CA LYS A 343 -7.63 -1.19 10.20
C LYS A 343 -7.94 0.12 10.93
N LEU A 344 -6.96 0.99 11.07
CA LEU A 344 -7.15 2.33 11.59
C LEU A 344 -7.79 3.22 10.51
N LEU A 345 -8.80 4.02 10.91
CA LEU A 345 -9.52 4.96 10.05
C LEU A 345 -9.21 6.39 10.52
N PRO A 346 -8.10 6.99 10.06
CA PRO A 346 -7.62 8.28 10.57
C PRO A 346 -8.54 9.47 10.24
N SER A 347 -9.41 9.34 9.23
CA SER A 347 -10.40 10.38 8.87
C SER A 347 -11.59 10.43 9.82
N GLU A 348 -11.88 9.36 10.56
CA GLU A 348 -13.00 9.27 11.49
C GLU A 348 -12.57 9.07 12.94
N ASP A 349 -11.25 8.99 13.19
CA ASP A 349 -10.69 8.64 14.50
C ASP A 349 -11.25 7.30 15.04
N LYS A 350 -11.39 6.31 14.15
CA LYS A 350 -11.98 4.99 14.45
C LYS A 350 -11.01 3.84 14.18
N VAL A 351 -11.32 2.68 14.75
CA VAL A 351 -10.76 1.38 14.33
C VAL A 351 -11.87 0.56 13.69
N PHE A 352 -11.65 0.13 12.45
CA PHE A 352 -12.46 -0.87 11.77
C PHE A 352 -11.99 -2.27 12.16
N VAL A 353 -12.91 -3.14 12.55
CA VAL A 353 -12.63 -4.48 13.07
C VAL A 353 -13.52 -5.50 12.34
N VAL A 354 -12.92 -6.60 11.92
CA VAL A 354 -13.61 -7.80 11.43
C VAL A 354 -13.54 -8.87 12.50
N GLN A 355 -14.70 -9.31 12.99
CA GLN A 355 -14.82 -10.36 13.98
C GLN A 355 -15.50 -11.59 13.38
N GLU A 356 -15.01 -12.77 13.73
CA GLU A 356 -15.65 -14.05 13.46
C GLU A 356 -16.38 -14.55 14.70
N LEU A 357 -17.64 -14.93 14.53
CA LEU A 357 -18.48 -15.56 15.53
C LEU A 357 -18.51 -17.05 15.25
N HIS A 358 -18.08 -17.84 16.23
CA HIS A 358 -18.21 -19.29 16.13
C HIS A 358 -19.65 -19.68 16.49
N GLY A 359 -20.31 -20.41 15.60
CA GLY A 359 -21.60 -21.01 15.91
C GLY A 359 -21.51 -21.91 17.14
N PRO A 360 -22.63 -22.15 17.85
CA PRO A 360 -22.65 -23.11 18.94
C PRO A 360 -22.12 -24.46 18.41
N ALA A 361 -21.11 -25.01 19.07
CA ALA A 361 -20.67 -26.37 18.78
C ALA A 361 -21.87 -27.29 18.97
N ASP A 362 -22.15 -28.15 18.00
CA ASP A 362 -23.11 -29.22 18.25
C ASP A 362 -22.58 -30.10 19.40
N GLY A 363 -23.46 -30.87 20.04
CA GLY A 363 -23.06 -31.76 21.14
C GLY A 363 -21.98 -32.80 20.76
N LEU A 364 -21.61 -32.88 19.48
CA LEU A 364 -20.57 -33.74 18.90
C LEU A 364 -19.26 -32.99 18.60
N GLY A 365 -19.20 -31.67 18.86
CA GLY A 365 -18.03 -30.83 18.63
C GLY A 365 -17.83 -30.39 17.18
N HIS A 366 -18.79 -30.64 16.28
CA HIS A 366 -18.80 -30.08 14.93
C HIS A 366 -19.52 -28.72 14.92
N ALA A 367 -18.93 -27.75 14.24
CA ALA A 367 -19.63 -26.51 13.95
C ALA A 367 -20.71 -26.80 12.91
N SER A 368 -21.96 -27.01 13.35
CA SER A 368 -23.08 -27.31 12.45
C SER A 368 -23.52 -26.11 11.61
N ILE A 369 -23.08 -24.89 11.99
CA ILE A 369 -23.46 -23.63 11.36
C ILE A 369 -22.16 -22.93 10.91
N PRO A 370 -22.09 -22.43 9.66
CA PRO A 370 -20.97 -21.61 9.23
C PRO A 370 -20.80 -20.39 10.15
N PRO A 371 -19.56 -19.90 10.35
CA PRO A 371 -19.34 -18.75 11.21
C PRO A 371 -20.03 -17.50 10.65
N THR A 372 -20.51 -16.65 11.56
CA THR A 372 -21.01 -15.32 11.21
C THR A 372 -19.86 -14.32 11.28
N TYR A 373 -19.80 -13.39 10.32
CA TYR A 373 -18.83 -12.29 10.36
C TYR A 373 -19.50 -10.98 10.75
N VAL A 374 -18.89 -10.29 11.71
CA VAL A 374 -19.31 -8.97 12.18
C VAL A 374 -18.26 -7.95 11.78
N PHE A 375 -18.71 -6.92 11.08
CA PHE A 375 -17.89 -5.75 10.76
C PHE A 375 -18.30 -4.62 11.70
N ALA A 376 -17.35 -4.05 12.43
CA ALA A 376 -17.63 -3.04 13.43
C ALA A 376 -16.63 -1.87 13.34
N THR A 377 -17.09 -0.67 13.67
CA THR A 377 -16.21 0.48 13.92
C THR A 377 -16.27 0.89 15.38
N HIS A 378 -15.11 1.09 15.99
CA HIS A 378 -14.98 1.60 17.35
C HIS A 378 -14.33 2.97 17.33
N ARG A 379 -15.01 3.95 17.93
CA ARG A 379 -14.43 5.27 18.13
C ARG A 379 -13.24 5.19 19.09
N VAL A 380 -12.14 5.79 18.70
CA VAL A 380 -10.97 5.95 19.54
C VAL A 380 -11.10 7.25 20.31
N ILE A 381 -10.82 7.20 21.61
CA ILE A 381 -10.64 8.39 22.43
C ILE A 381 -9.16 8.40 22.81
N PRO A 382 -8.41 9.48 22.50
CA PRO A 382 -7.01 9.56 22.87
C PRO A 382 -6.91 9.48 24.40
N ALA A 383 -6.04 8.60 24.89
CA ALA A 383 -5.79 8.51 26.31
C ALA A 383 -5.03 9.76 26.78
N GLY A 384 -5.41 10.26 27.96
CA GLY A 384 -4.59 11.19 28.73
C GLY A 384 -3.34 10.50 29.28
N ASP A 385 -2.93 10.84 30.50
CA ASP A 385 -1.69 10.29 31.09
C ASP A 385 -1.84 8.88 31.67
N THR A 386 -3.06 8.39 31.83
CA THR A 386 -3.34 7.08 32.44
C THR A 386 -3.79 6.05 31.40
N PRO A 387 -3.41 4.77 31.53
CA PRO A 387 -3.97 3.69 30.72
C PRO A 387 -5.48 3.66 30.84
N VAL A 388 -6.18 3.70 29.71
CA VAL A 388 -7.64 3.67 29.66
C VAL A 388 -8.09 2.36 29.05
N LEU A 389 -8.94 1.65 29.80
CA LEU A 389 -9.78 0.59 29.25
C LEU A 389 -11.03 1.28 28.67
N ILE A 390 -11.15 1.30 27.35
CA ILE A 390 -12.31 1.87 26.69
C ILE A 390 -13.23 0.71 26.36
N SER A 391 -14.44 0.75 26.92
CA SER A 391 -15.59 0.02 26.39
C SER A 391 -16.28 0.97 25.40
N PRO A 392 -15.87 1.00 24.12
CA PRO A 392 -16.39 1.97 23.18
C PRO A 392 -17.89 1.75 23.04
N GLN A 393 -18.65 2.84 22.89
CA GLN A 393 -19.98 2.73 22.32
C GLN A 393 -19.81 2.16 20.90
N LEU A 394 -20.38 0.97 20.65
CA LEU A 394 -20.42 0.38 19.32
C LEU A 394 -21.23 1.32 18.44
N GLU A 395 -20.60 1.97 17.47
CA GLU A 395 -21.32 2.96 16.65
C GLU A 395 -22.15 2.28 15.56
N VAL A 396 -21.60 1.27 14.89
CA VAL A 396 -22.28 0.54 13.81
C VAL A 396 -21.69 -0.87 13.72
N HIS A 397 -22.54 -1.87 13.47
CA HIS A 397 -22.09 -3.17 12.96
C HIS A 397 -23.02 -3.67 11.86
N THR A 398 -22.48 -4.50 10.97
CA THR A 398 -23.28 -5.31 10.04
C THR A 398 -22.87 -6.78 10.19
N CYS A 399 -23.83 -7.68 10.15
CA CYS A 399 -23.63 -9.12 10.28
C CYS A 399 -23.89 -9.80 8.94
N MET A 400 -23.02 -10.73 8.57
CA MET A 400 -23.16 -11.52 7.36
C MET A 400 -23.02 -13.00 7.71
N ASN A 401 -24.09 -13.77 7.47
CA ASN A 401 -24.23 -15.17 7.92
C ASN A 401 -24.04 -16.19 6.78
N ASP A 402 -23.96 -15.73 5.54
CA ASP A 402 -23.96 -16.54 4.31
C ASP A 402 -22.60 -16.61 3.61
N LEU A 403 -21.55 -16.05 4.21
CA LEU A 403 -20.21 -15.98 3.63
C LEU A 403 -19.40 -17.29 3.73
N GLY A 404 -19.95 -18.34 4.34
CA GLY A 404 -19.21 -19.58 4.63
C GLY A 404 -18.04 -19.37 5.61
N HIS A 405 -17.09 -20.29 5.68
CA HIS A 405 -15.90 -20.12 6.53
C HIS A 405 -14.83 -19.31 5.79
N LEU A 406 -14.61 -18.07 6.23
CA LEU A 406 -13.61 -17.17 5.70
C LEU A 406 -12.27 -17.35 6.39
N THR A 407 -11.24 -17.42 5.57
CA THR A 407 -9.83 -17.49 5.98
C THR A 407 -9.04 -16.41 5.25
N GLN A 408 -7.85 -16.07 5.75
CA GLN A 408 -6.99 -15.04 5.17
C GLN A 408 -7.68 -13.68 4.93
N ILE A 409 -8.41 -13.22 5.95
CA ILE A 409 -9.10 -11.94 5.89
C ILE A 409 -8.07 -10.80 5.91
N GLY A 410 -8.02 -10.02 4.83
CA GLY A 410 -7.16 -8.86 4.66
C GLY A 410 -7.99 -7.60 4.40
N ILE A 411 -7.58 -6.48 4.99
CA ILE A 411 -8.15 -5.16 4.71
C ILE A 411 -7.13 -4.38 3.89
N ALA A 412 -7.57 -3.79 2.77
CA ALA A 412 -6.71 -2.95 1.95
C ALA A 412 -6.19 -1.73 2.74
N ASP A 413 -4.95 -1.31 2.46
CA ASP A 413 -4.47 -0.03 2.98
C ASP A 413 -5.22 1.08 2.27
N LEU A 414 -5.79 2.04 3.00
CA LEU A 414 -6.56 3.15 2.43
C LEU A 414 -5.69 4.19 1.71
N ASN A 415 -4.36 4.01 1.75
CA ASN A 415 -3.37 4.92 1.16
C ASN A 415 -3.57 6.37 1.62
N VAL A 416 -4.04 6.57 2.85
CA VAL A 416 -4.20 7.90 3.43
C VAL A 416 -2.81 8.51 3.56
N PRO A 417 -2.57 9.69 2.94
CA PRO A 417 -1.30 10.39 3.08
C PRO A 417 -1.13 10.86 4.54
N PRO A 418 0.12 11.06 5.00
CA PRO A 418 0.37 11.70 6.29
C PRO A 418 -0.37 13.04 6.39
N ARG A 419 -0.91 13.39 7.56
CA ARG A 419 -1.70 14.63 7.75
C ARG A 419 -0.92 15.88 7.34
N ASN A 420 0.38 15.87 7.63
CA ASN A 420 1.33 16.93 7.30
C ASN A 420 2.24 16.51 6.14
N ASP A 421 1.68 15.93 5.08
CA ASP A 421 2.43 15.60 3.88
C ASP A 421 2.77 16.88 3.10
N GLU A 422 4.03 17.31 3.19
CA GLU A 422 4.55 18.47 2.48
C GLU A 422 4.96 18.17 1.04
N SER A 423 4.91 16.88 0.62
CA SER A 423 5.20 16.50 -0.75
C SER A 423 4.23 17.15 -1.74
N ILE A 424 4.60 17.18 -3.02
CA ILE A 424 3.73 17.71 -4.06
C ILE A 424 2.36 17.00 -4.10
N VAL A 425 2.29 15.71 -3.74
CA VAL A 425 1.04 14.95 -3.69
C VAL A 425 0.17 15.45 -2.54
N GLY A 426 0.75 15.63 -1.35
CA GLY A 426 0.06 16.21 -0.20
C GLY A 426 -0.47 17.62 -0.49
N GLN A 427 0.34 18.48 -1.14
CA GLN A 427 -0.08 19.82 -1.53
C GLN A 427 -1.25 19.81 -2.53
N ILE A 428 -1.21 18.95 -3.55
CA ILE A 428 -2.33 18.80 -4.50
C ILE A 428 -3.62 18.42 -3.78
N LEU A 429 -3.54 17.48 -2.82
CA LEU A 429 -4.71 17.06 -2.05
C LEU A 429 -5.25 18.18 -1.15
N GLN A 430 -4.37 18.98 -0.55
CA GLN A 430 -4.75 20.15 0.25
C GLN A 430 -5.38 21.27 -0.60
N GLU A 431 -4.79 21.60 -1.75
CA GLU A 431 -5.31 22.61 -2.68
C GLU A 431 -6.69 22.21 -3.22
N ARG A 432 -6.90 20.93 -3.55
CA ARG A 432 -8.21 20.41 -3.95
C ARG A 432 -9.21 20.50 -2.81
N THR A 433 -8.82 20.13 -1.61
CA THR A 433 -9.68 20.22 -0.42
C THR A 433 -10.15 21.67 -0.19
N THR A 434 -9.27 22.64 -0.46
CA THR A 434 -9.56 24.06 -0.30
C THR A 434 -10.49 24.59 -1.41
N ASN A 435 -10.28 24.17 -2.66
CA ASN A 435 -11.00 24.71 -3.82
C ASN A 435 -12.32 23.98 -4.14
N GLN A 436 -12.38 22.67 -3.93
CA GLN A 436 -13.48 21.78 -4.34
C GLN A 436 -14.16 21.08 -3.15
N GLY A 437 -13.67 21.31 -1.94
CA GLY A 437 -14.02 20.53 -0.76
C GLY A 437 -13.24 19.21 -0.68
N PRO A 438 -13.31 18.51 0.46
CA PRO A 438 -12.58 17.27 0.66
C PRO A 438 -13.00 16.22 -0.38
N GLN A 439 -12.01 15.59 -1.01
CA GLN A 439 -12.27 14.47 -1.90
C GLN A 439 -12.85 13.30 -1.10
N PRO A 440 -13.81 12.54 -1.68
CA PRO A 440 -14.29 11.33 -1.03
C PRO A 440 -13.11 10.37 -0.85
N PRO A 441 -12.94 9.78 0.34
CA PRO A 441 -11.91 8.79 0.53
C PRO A 441 -12.25 7.51 -0.26
N LEU A 442 -11.31 6.59 -0.35
CA LEU A 442 -11.53 5.32 -1.02
C LEU A 442 -12.37 4.37 -0.14
N PRO A 443 -13.17 3.46 -0.71
CA PRO A 443 -13.94 2.50 0.08
C PRO A 443 -13.02 1.63 0.93
N ILE A 444 -13.48 1.23 2.12
CA ILE A 444 -12.83 0.14 2.86
C ILE A 444 -13.11 -1.15 2.08
N CYS A 445 -12.05 -1.83 1.67
CA CYS A 445 -12.13 -3.09 0.93
C CYS A 445 -11.61 -4.23 1.81
N VAL A 446 -12.48 -5.21 2.08
CA VAL A 446 -12.14 -6.44 2.80
C VAL A 446 -12.12 -7.58 1.81
N TYR A 447 -11.03 -8.31 1.79
CA TYR A 447 -10.86 -9.51 0.96
C TYR A 447 -10.68 -10.72 1.86
N ALA A 448 -11.33 -11.82 1.50
CA ALA A 448 -11.23 -13.06 2.25
C ALA A 448 -11.33 -14.28 1.32
N TYR A 449 -10.67 -15.37 1.71
CA TYR A 449 -10.77 -16.66 1.03
C TYR A 449 -11.81 -17.55 1.73
N ARG A 450 -12.85 -17.97 0.99
CA ARG A 450 -13.90 -18.86 1.49
C ARG A 450 -13.46 -20.31 1.34
N ALA A 451 -13.24 -20.97 2.49
CA ALA A 451 -12.62 -22.29 2.53
C ALA A 451 -13.54 -23.44 2.06
N SER A 452 -14.87 -23.29 2.20
CA SER A 452 -15.85 -24.36 1.94
C SER A 452 -16.01 -24.72 0.47
N ASP A 453 -15.90 -23.75 -0.41
CA ASP A 453 -16.13 -23.88 -1.86
C ASP A 453 -14.99 -23.27 -2.69
N ALA A 454 -13.89 -22.89 -2.04
CA ALA A 454 -12.74 -22.24 -2.64
C ALA A 454 -13.05 -20.92 -3.36
N GLY A 455 -13.92 -20.08 -2.78
CA GLY A 455 -14.26 -18.76 -3.32
C GLY A 455 -13.37 -17.61 -2.82
N LEU A 456 -13.34 -16.50 -3.56
CA LEU A 456 -12.89 -15.19 -3.07
C LEU A 456 -14.12 -14.35 -2.71
N VAL A 457 -14.08 -13.73 -1.54
CA VAL A 457 -15.09 -12.78 -1.08
C VAL A 457 -14.46 -11.40 -1.03
N HIS A 458 -15.09 -10.43 -1.68
CA HIS A 458 -14.71 -9.01 -1.66
C HIS A 458 -15.89 -8.19 -1.12
N ILE A 459 -15.68 -7.52 0.00
CA ILE A 459 -16.69 -6.68 0.65
C ILE A 459 -16.21 -5.24 0.63
N ARG A 460 -17.08 -4.34 0.18
CA ARG A 460 -16.81 -2.90 0.09
C ARG A 460 -17.72 -2.11 1.00
N PHE A 461 -17.12 -1.14 1.69
CA PHE A 461 -17.81 -0.15 2.50
C PHE A 461 -17.53 1.23 1.88
N PRO A 462 -18.41 1.75 1.00
CA PRO A 462 -18.24 3.07 0.42
C PRO A 462 -18.37 4.17 1.49
N PRO A 463 -17.59 5.26 1.39
CA PRO A 463 -17.82 6.40 2.25
C PRO A 463 -19.12 7.11 1.89
N LYS A 464 -19.74 7.71 2.90
CA LYS A 464 -20.88 8.61 2.78
C LYS A 464 -20.45 10.01 3.14
N ARG A 465 -20.73 10.95 2.22
CA ARG A 465 -20.59 12.39 2.46
C ARG A 465 -21.58 12.82 3.53
N VAL A 466 -21.08 13.52 4.55
CA VAL A 466 -21.87 14.10 5.64
C VAL A 466 -21.56 15.59 5.67
N VAL A 467 -22.58 16.42 5.58
CA VAL A 467 -22.43 17.88 5.73
C VAL A 467 -22.74 18.22 7.18
N LEU A 468 -21.71 18.62 7.92
CA LEU A 468 -21.79 19.06 9.31
C LEU A 468 -22.00 20.57 9.33
N GLN A 469 -23.05 21.02 10.00
CA GLN A 469 -23.22 22.44 10.31
C GLN A 469 -22.31 22.77 11.48
N MET A 470 -21.31 23.62 11.26
CA MET A 470 -20.44 24.07 12.35
C MET A 470 -21.26 24.95 13.29
N PRO A 471 -21.06 24.83 14.62
CA PRO A 471 -21.68 25.76 15.55
C PRO A 471 -21.22 27.18 15.20
N PRO A 472 -22.09 28.20 15.33
CA PRO A 472 -21.71 29.56 15.00
C PRO A 472 -20.47 29.96 15.81
N THR A 473 -19.42 30.39 15.10
CA THR A 473 -18.19 30.89 15.74
C THR A 473 -18.59 31.97 16.75
N PRO A 474 -18.13 31.88 18.02
CA PRO A 474 -18.52 32.85 19.03
C PRO A 474 -18.24 34.27 18.51
N PRO A 475 -19.21 35.20 18.64
CA PRO A 475 -19.14 36.48 17.97
C PRO A 475 -17.86 37.20 18.37
N THR A 476 -17.00 37.49 17.40
CA THR A 476 -15.84 38.34 17.64
C THR A 476 -16.37 39.73 18.01
N PRO A 477 -16.00 40.32 19.17
CA PRO A 477 -16.71 41.46 19.76
C PRO A 477 -16.71 42.78 18.96
N ALA A 478 -16.20 42.79 17.73
CA ALA A 478 -16.04 43.99 16.93
C ALA A 478 -17.04 44.14 15.76
N VAL A 479 -17.69 43.09 15.26
CA VAL A 479 -18.60 43.22 14.11
C VAL A 479 -19.76 42.21 14.19
N ALA A 480 -20.94 42.69 14.61
CA ALA A 480 -22.17 41.93 14.48
C ALA A 480 -22.66 41.98 13.02
N ILE A 481 -22.05 41.17 12.15
CA ILE A 481 -22.55 41.00 10.78
C ILE A 481 -23.79 40.10 10.86
N GLN A 482 -24.97 40.70 10.78
CA GLN A 482 -26.21 39.95 10.57
C GLN A 482 -26.18 39.34 9.16
N GLY A 483 -26.28 38.01 9.04
CA GLY A 483 -26.45 37.32 7.76
C GLY A 483 -25.30 36.40 7.31
N VAL A 484 -24.34 36.07 8.17
CA VAL A 484 -23.33 35.04 7.83
C VAL A 484 -24.01 33.66 7.87
N GLU A 485 -24.09 32.99 6.72
CA GLU A 485 -24.56 31.60 6.67
C GLU A 485 -23.65 30.71 7.52
N PRO A 486 -24.20 29.73 8.26
CA PRO A 486 -23.40 28.83 9.08
C PRO A 486 -22.39 28.10 8.20
N GLU A 487 -21.12 28.14 8.61
CA GLU A 487 -20.04 27.46 7.90
C GLU A 487 -20.35 25.96 7.85
N GLN A 488 -20.48 25.42 6.64
CA GLN A 488 -20.71 24.00 6.43
C GLN A 488 -19.37 23.28 6.26
N MET A 489 -19.11 22.29 7.10
CA MET A 489 -17.96 21.41 6.96
C MET A 489 -18.39 20.10 6.31
N VAL A 490 -17.77 19.74 5.20
CA VAL A 490 -17.98 18.43 4.58
C VAL A 490 -17.06 17.42 5.26
N ALA A 491 -17.61 16.30 5.72
CA ALA A 491 -16.87 15.15 6.23
C ALA A 491 -17.31 13.88 5.48
N TYR A 492 -16.54 12.81 5.62
CA TYR A 492 -16.90 11.48 5.10
C TYR A 492 -16.89 10.48 6.23
N THR A 493 -17.88 9.59 6.23
CA THR A 493 -18.01 8.50 7.20
C THR A 493 -18.19 7.18 6.49
N TYR A 494 -17.86 6.05 7.11
CA TYR A 494 -18.10 4.72 6.53
C TYR A 494 -19.32 4.06 7.20
N PRO A 495 -20.54 4.26 6.67
CA PRO A 495 -21.71 3.59 7.22
C PRO A 495 -21.68 2.09 6.92
N LEU A 496 -21.51 1.25 7.93
CA LEU A 496 -21.44 -0.21 7.73
C LEU A 496 -22.77 -0.84 7.28
N GLY A 497 -23.88 -0.12 7.37
CA GLY A 497 -25.18 -0.58 6.87
C GLY A 497 -25.29 -0.58 5.33
N ARG A 498 -24.34 0.03 4.62
CA ARG A 498 -24.25 -0.02 3.15
C ARG A 498 -22.99 -0.77 2.76
N THR A 499 -23.15 -2.02 2.36
CA THR A 499 -22.07 -2.87 1.88
C THR A 499 -22.37 -3.40 0.50
N TRP A 500 -21.32 -3.64 -0.27
CA TRP A 500 -21.39 -4.42 -1.49
C TRP A 500 -20.51 -5.65 -1.33
N THR A 501 -21.11 -6.81 -1.55
CA THR A 501 -20.42 -8.09 -1.43
C THR A 501 -20.36 -8.73 -2.80
N PHE A 502 -19.16 -9.14 -3.17
CA PHE A 502 -18.88 -9.83 -4.42
C PHE A 502 -18.23 -11.17 -4.08
N GLU A 503 -18.76 -12.22 -4.66
CA GLU A 503 -18.28 -13.58 -4.46
C GLU A 503 -17.82 -14.12 -5.81
N PHE A 504 -16.66 -14.75 -5.82
CA PHE A 504 -16.05 -15.32 -7.01
C PHE A 504 -15.68 -16.75 -6.74
N ASP A 505 -16.23 -17.67 -7.51
CA ASP A 505 -15.74 -19.05 -7.51
C ASP A 505 -14.34 -19.06 -8.13
N ILE A 506 -13.38 -19.64 -7.42
CA ILE A 506 -12.05 -19.87 -7.95
C ILE A 506 -11.92 -21.37 -8.25
N PHE A 507 -11.03 -21.69 -9.19
CA PHE A 507 -10.76 -23.06 -9.59
C PHE A 507 -10.54 -23.97 -8.37
N PHE A 508 -11.37 -25.01 -8.27
CA PHE A 508 -11.19 -26.11 -7.32
C PHE A 508 -9.73 -26.59 -7.32
N ASN A 509 -9.24 -27.02 -6.16
CA ASN A 509 -7.88 -27.52 -5.92
C ASN A 509 -6.77 -26.46 -5.82
N HIS A 510 -7.11 -25.18 -5.66
CA HIS A 510 -6.12 -24.17 -5.32
C HIS A 510 -6.37 -23.58 -3.94
N ARG A 511 -5.28 -23.30 -3.25
CA ARG A 511 -5.23 -22.39 -2.12
C ARG A 511 -4.93 -20.99 -2.63
N ILE A 512 -5.65 -20.01 -2.12
CA ILE A 512 -5.43 -18.61 -2.47
C ILE A 512 -4.68 -17.90 -1.35
N ARG A 513 -3.69 -17.09 -1.72
CA ARG A 513 -3.13 -16.03 -0.89
C ARG A 513 -3.47 -14.67 -1.47
N ILE A 514 -4.11 -13.81 -0.68
CA ILE A 514 -4.54 -12.48 -1.13
C ILE A 514 -3.43 -11.48 -0.81
N LEU A 515 -3.07 -10.67 -1.83
CA LEU A 515 -2.26 -9.46 -1.66
C LEU A 515 -3.24 -8.27 -1.71
N PRO A 516 -3.71 -7.79 -0.55
CA PRO A 516 -4.81 -6.84 -0.48
C PRO A 516 -4.37 -5.49 -1.06
N ALA A 517 -5.28 -4.88 -1.80
CA ALA A 517 -5.10 -3.56 -2.40
C ALA A 517 -6.50 -2.95 -2.61
N ILE A 518 -6.62 -1.63 -2.63
CA ILE A 518 -7.91 -0.95 -2.75
C ILE A 518 -8.51 -1.22 -4.12
N VAL A 519 -7.74 -0.93 -5.17
CA VAL A 519 -8.25 -0.90 -6.55
C VAL A 519 -7.73 -2.09 -7.35
N ARG A 520 -6.55 -2.58 -7.00
CA ARG A 520 -5.79 -3.54 -7.83
C ARG A 520 -5.29 -4.75 -7.03
N PRO A 521 -6.13 -5.48 -6.28
CA PRO A 521 -5.66 -6.59 -5.48
C PRO A 521 -5.20 -7.76 -6.35
N LEU A 522 -4.25 -8.54 -5.84
CA LEU A 522 -3.74 -9.72 -6.50
C LEU A 522 -4.04 -10.97 -5.67
N ILE A 523 -4.20 -12.10 -6.35
CA ILE A 523 -4.29 -13.41 -5.72
C ILE A 523 -3.14 -14.29 -6.19
N CYS A 524 -2.49 -14.98 -5.25
CA CYS A 524 -1.48 -16.00 -5.53
C CYS A 524 -2.14 -17.38 -5.39
N LEU A 525 -1.99 -18.23 -6.39
CA LEU A 525 -2.57 -19.57 -6.43
C LEU A 525 -1.49 -20.62 -6.12
N SER A 526 -1.77 -21.47 -5.15
CA SER A 526 -0.91 -22.61 -4.78
C SER A 526 -1.74 -23.90 -4.79
N PRO A 527 -1.13 -25.09 -4.92
CA PRO A 527 -1.84 -26.34 -4.72
C PRO A 527 -2.55 -26.36 -3.36
N TRP A 528 -3.77 -26.91 -3.31
CA TRP A 528 -4.60 -26.91 -2.10
C TRP A 528 -3.96 -27.66 -0.92
N ASP A 529 -3.14 -28.67 -1.22
CA ASP A 529 -2.44 -29.53 -0.27
C ASP A 529 -1.11 -28.93 0.21
N ASP A 530 -0.65 -27.83 -0.40
CA ASP A 530 0.57 -27.15 0.03
C ASP A 530 0.29 -26.24 1.25
N ILE A 531 0.76 -26.73 2.40
CA ILE A 531 0.71 -26.03 3.69
C ILE A 531 2.09 -25.56 4.15
N SER A 532 3.08 -25.56 3.25
CA SER A 532 4.43 -25.14 3.60
C SER A 532 4.51 -23.62 3.82
N ASP A 533 5.53 -23.18 4.57
CA ASP A 533 5.82 -21.74 4.73
C ASP A 533 6.34 -21.10 3.42
N THR A 534 6.70 -21.93 2.44
CA THR A 534 7.19 -21.52 1.12
C THR A 534 6.46 -22.25 -0.01
N PRO A 535 5.15 -22.01 -0.18
CA PRO A 535 4.33 -22.80 -1.08
C PRO A 535 4.75 -22.64 -2.54
N LEU A 536 4.47 -23.66 -3.36
CA LEU A 536 4.58 -23.57 -4.81
C LEU A 536 3.48 -22.63 -5.33
N VAL A 537 3.87 -21.41 -5.72
CA VAL A 537 2.95 -20.47 -6.36
C VAL A 537 2.93 -20.75 -7.85
N THR A 538 1.84 -21.37 -8.29
CA THR A 538 1.60 -21.75 -9.69
C THR A 538 1.35 -20.53 -10.57
N ALA A 539 0.56 -19.57 -10.08
CA ALA A 539 0.12 -18.39 -10.81
C ALA A 539 -0.21 -17.24 -9.87
N ILE A 540 -0.03 -16.00 -10.34
CA ILE A 540 -0.54 -14.79 -9.70
C ILE A 540 -1.52 -14.13 -10.66
N ARG A 541 -2.71 -13.76 -10.16
CA ARG A 541 -3.80 -13.20 -10.97
C ARG A 541 -4.27 -11.86 -10.42
N PRO A 542 -4.58 -10.89 -11.30
CA PRO A 542 -5.22 -9.65 -10.88
C PRO A 542 -6.71 -9.89 -10.63
N VAL A 543 -7.25 -9.26 -9.59
CA VAL A 543 -8.69 -9.08 -9.45
C VAL A 543 -9.01 -7.71 -10.04
N ILE A 544 -9.79 -7.70 -11.11
CA ILE A 544 -10.14 -6.50 -11.84
C ILE A 544 -11.50 -6.02 -11.35
N ASP A 545 -11.53 -4.82 -10.78
CA ASP A 545 -12.75 -4.16 -10.34
C ASP A 545 -12.99 -2.88 -11.12
N ARG A 546 -13.91 -2.94 -12.09
CA ARG A 546 -14.24 -1.78 -12.95
C ARG A 546 -15.21 -0.81 -12.29
N SER A 547 -15.87 -1.22 -11.21
CA SER A 547 -16.86 -0.37 -10.55
C SER A 547 -16.22 0.70 -9.66
N ILE A 548 -14.98 0.51 -9.21
CA ILE A 548 -14.24 1.50 -8.42
C ILE A 548 -13.77 2.69 -9.27
N VAL A 549 -13.66 2.53 -10.59
CA VAL A 549 -13.11 3.55 -11.51
C VAL A 549 -14.19 4.55 -12.00
N GLY A 550 -15.43 4.46 -11.49
CA GLY A 550 -16.52 5.39 -11.81
C GLY A 550 -16.35 6.76 -11.14
N ARG A 551 -16.54 7.85 -11.90
CA ARG A 551 -16.41 9.24 -11.41
C ARG A 551 -17.52 9.64 -10.42
N ALA A 552 -17.15 10.54 -9.52
CA ALA A 552 -17.94 11.07 -8.41
C ALA A 552 -18.78 12.32 -8.78
N ASP A 553 -19.47 12.35 -9.92
CA ASP A 553 -20.09 13.61 -10.37
C ASP A 553 -21.45 13.96 -9.70
N ASP A 554 -22.16 13.02 -9.03
CA ASP A 554 -23.56 13.26 -8.62
C ASP A 554 -23.91 13.01 -7.14
N GLY A 555 -23.15 13.55 -6.18
CA GLY A 555 -23.53 13.61 -4.75
C GLY A 555 -23.55 12.27 -3.99
N TYR A 556 -23.56 11.15 -4.72
CA TYR A 556 -23.16 9.81 -4.34
C TYR A 556 -22.01 9.42 -5.27
N VAL A 557 -20.89 8.98 -4.71
CA VAL A 557 -19.65 8.73 -5.46
C VAL A 557 -19.74 7.49 -6.38
N TYR A 558 -20.77 6.66 -6.19
CA TYR A 558 -21.02 5.46 -6.97
C TYR A 558 -22.55 5.32 -7.13
N GLN A 559 -23.07 5.66 -8.30
CA GLN A 559 -24.50 5.80 -8.57
C GLN A 559 -25.26 4.47 -8.43
N ASP A 560 -26.42 4.51 -7.75
CA ASP A 560 -27.41 3.42 -7.66
C ASP A 560 -28.30 3.33 -8.93
N GLU A 561 -28.05 4.09 -10.00
CA GLU A 561 -28.94 4.16 -11.18
C GLU A 561 -28.70 3.07 -12.24
N LEU A 562 -28.29 1.87 -11.83
CA LEU A 562 -28.39 0.67 -12.68
C LEU A 562 -29.65 -0.13 -12.31
N ASP A 563 -30.78 0.57 -12.28
CA ASP A 563 -32.11 -0.04 -12.38
C ASP A 563 -32.33 -0.49 -13.83
N GLY A 564 -31.77 -1.65 -14.18
CA GLY A 564 -32.10 -2.36 -15.43
C GLY A 564 -30.90 -2.86 -16.21
N GLU A 565 -30.66 -4.17 -16.10
CA GLU A 565 -30.05 -5.02 -17.14
C GLU A 565 -28.53 -5.04 -17.37
N CYS A 566 -27.70 -4.08 -16.93
CA CYS A 566 -26.24 -4.22 -17.10
C CYS A 566 -25.54 -4.91 -15.92
N ARG A 567 -25.89 -6.19 -15.66
CA ARG A 567 -25.24 -7.09 -14.67
C ARG A 567 -24.03 -7.85 -15.24
N ASP A 568 -23.39 -7.36 -16.29
CA ASP A 568 -22.10 -7.94 -16.71
C ASP A 568 -21.07 -7.69 -15.60
N ALA A 569 -20.48 -8.78 -15.09
CA ALA A 569 -19.65 -8.81 -13.88
C ALA A 569 -18.59 -7.69 -13.87
N THR A 570 -18.85 -6.64 -13.09
CA THR A 570 -17.95 -5.48 -12.95
C THR A 570 -16.65 -5.86 -12.23
N VAL A 571 -16.66 -6.99 -11.52
CA VAL A 571 -15.49 -7.55 -10.84
C VAL A 571 -15.24 -8.97 -11.33
N TYR A 572 -13.99 -9.30 -11.64
CA TYR A 572 -13.60 -10.67 -12.03
C TYR A 572 -12.12 -10.95 -11.76
N VAL A 573 -11.74 -12.23 -11.69
CA VAL A 573 -10.34 -12.65 -11.64
C VAL A 573 -9.80 -12.73 -13.06
N GLY A 574 -8.88 -11.84 -13.41
CA GLY A 574 -8.26 -11.76 -14.72
C GLY A 574 -7.00 -12.63 -14.86
N HIS A 575 -6.32 -12.44 -15.98
CA HIS A 575 -5.00 -13.01 -16.26
C HIS A 575 -4.05 -11.88 -16.63
N PHE A 576 -2.76 -12.03 -16.33
CA PHE A 576 -1.75 -11.14 -16.86
C PHE A 576 -1.32 -11.56 -18.26
N GLN A 577 -0.98 -10.57 -19.10
CA GLN A 577 -0.25 -10.80 -20.33
C GLN A 577 1.24 -10.79 -20.01
N GLY A 578 1.84 -11.98 -19.95
CA GLY A 578 3.23 -12.18 -19.51
C GLY A 578 3.44 -12.03 -18.00
N GLY A 579 4.69 -12.10 -17.56
CA GLY A 579 5.08 -11.92 -16.16
C GLY A 579 4.57 -13.04 -15.24
N PRO A 580 4.00 -12.73 -14.06
CA PRO A 580 3.77 -13.70 -12.99
C PRO A 580 2.52 -14.57 -13.20
N GLY A 581 1.94 -14.57 -14.40
CA GLY A 581 0.75 -15.37 -14.74
C GLY A 581 0.98 -16.88 -14.61
N ASP A 582 2.21 -17.34 -14.87
CA ASP A 582 2.64 -18.74 -14.79
C ASP A 582 3.95 -18.86 -13.98
N LEU A 583 3.94 -18.32 -12.76
CA LEU A 583 5.13 -18.18 -11.93
C LEU A 583 5.84 -19.52 -11.60
N ASN A 584 5.05 -20.56 -11.31
CA ASN A 584 5.47 -21.92 -10.99
C ASN A 584 6.79 -22.05 -10.17
N THR A 585 6.90 -21.28 -9.07
CA THR A 585 8.09 -21.28 -8.20
C THR A 585 7.71 -21.38 -6.73
N HIS A 586 8.61 -21.93 -5.91
CA HIS A 586 8.45 -21.87 -4.46
C HIS A 586 8.73 -20.46 -3.97
N VAL A 587 7.73 -19.83 -3.36
CA VAL A 587 7.80 -18.44 -2.95
C VAL A 587 7.83 -18.37 -1.43
N SER A 588 8.80 -17.64 -0.88
CA SER A 588 8.81 -17.35 0.56
C SER A 588 7.81 -16.23 0.89
N THR A 589 7.82 -15.15 0.11
CA THR A 589 6.89 -14.04 0.30
C THR A 589 6.70 -13.24 -0.99
N CYS A 590 5.53 -12.60 -1.09
CA CYS A 590 5.18 -11.64 -2.13
C CYS A 590 4.81 -10.31 -1.48
N ALA A 591 5.23 -9.21 -2.11
CA ALA A 591 4.83 -7.85 -1.77
C ALA A 591 4.23 -7.18 -3.00
N TRP A 592 3.08 -6.55 -2.82
CA TRP A 592 2.40 -5.81 -3.87
C TRP A 592 2.28 -4.35 -3.48
N ASP A 593 2.78 -3.46 -4.33
CA ASP A 593 2.56 -2.02 -4.23
C ASP A 593 1.66 -1.57 -5.39
N GLU A 594 0.36 -1.47 -5.13
CA GLU A 594 -0.61 -1.03 -6.14
C GLU A 594 -0.46 0.43 -6.56
N THR A 595 0.23 1.24 -5.76
CA THR A 595 0.35 2.67 -6.02
C THR A 595 1.30 2.91 -7.19
N ILE A 596 2.31 2.05 -7.34
CA ILE A 596 3.25 2.08 -8.46
C ILE A 596 3.13 0.89 -9.41
N GLY A 597 2.25 -0.07 -9.11
CA GLY A 597 2.02 -1.24 -9.95
C GLY A 597 3.19 -2.22 -9.95
N ARG A 598 3.81 -2.45 -8.79
CA ARG A 598 4.99 -3.29 -8.68
C ARG A 598 4.76 -4.50 -7.78
N LEU A 599 4.96 -5.68 -8.34
CA LEU A 599 4.96 -6.94 -7.61
C LEU A 599 6.40 -7.39 -7.37
N ILE A 600 6.71 -7.72 -6.13
CA ILE A 600 8.01 -8.20 -5.69
C ILE A 600 7.81 -9.63 -5.19
N VAL A 601 8.63 -10.56 -5.66
CA VAL A 601 8.55 -11.99 -5.33
C VAL A 601 9.92 -12.46 -4.85
N ALA A 602 9.98 -12.96 -3.62
CA ALA A 602 11.16 -13.60 -3.08
C ALA A 602 11.03 -15.12 -3.20
N GLU A 603 12.00 -15.74 -3.86
CA GLU A 603 12.02 -17.20 -4.01
C GLU A 603 12.52 -17.90 -2.74
N ALA A 604 11.95 -19.07 -2.48
CA ALA A 604 12.33 -19.89 -1.34
C ALA A 604 13.80 -20.34 -1.47
N LYS A 605 14.57 -20.19 -0.38
CA LYS A 605 15.98 -20.60 -0.30
C LYS A 605 16.90 -19.95 -1.35
N SER A 606 16.47 -18.82 -1.92
CA SER A 606 17.23 -18.02 -2.87
C SER A 606 17.47 -16.63 -2.30
N GLY A 607 18.63 -16.05 -2.62
CA GLY A 607 18.87 -14.61 -2.42
C GLY A 607 18.26 -13.75 -3.52
N LEU A 608 17.74 -14.36 -4.60
CA LEU A 608 17.18 -13.64 -5.74
C LEU A 608 15.76 -13.17 -5.45
N VAL A 609 15.51 -11.93 -5.85
CA VAL A 609 14.20 -11.29 -5.77
C VAL A 609 13.78 -10.88 -7.17
N ARG A 610 12.64 -11.40 -7.64
CA ARG A 610 12.03 -11.01 -8.91
C ARG A 610 11.11 -9.82 -8.71
N VAL A 611 11.13 -8.89 -9.66
CA VAL A 611 10.27 -7.72 -9.68
C VAL A 611 9.56 -7.64 -11.02
N TYR A 612 8.23 -7.62 -10.95
CA TYR A 612 7.34 -7.42 -12.09
C TYR A 612 6.77 -6.00 -12.01
N ASP A 613 7.06 -5.17 -13.00
CA ASP A 613 6.57 -3.80 -13.11
C ASP A 613 5.45 -3.75 -14.14
N PHE A 614 4.27 -3.31 -13.70
CA PHE A 614 3.08 -3.18 -14.53
C PHE A 614 2.77 -1.70 -14.85
N ALA A 615 3.69 -0.81 -14.52
CA ALA A 615 3.68 0.58 -14.95
C ALA A 615 4.95 0.88 -15.76
N SER A 616 4.82 1.74 -16.78
CA SER A 616 5.97 2.25 -17.51
C SER A 616 6.32 3.65 -17.01
N ALA A 617 7.60 3.87 -16.77
CA ALA A 617 8.14 5.18 -16.44
C ALA A 617 9.49 5.37 -17.16
N PRO A 618 9.86 6.61 -17.53
CA PRO A 618 11.20 6.93 -17.98
C PRO A 618 12.23 6.41 -16.97
N LYS A 619 13.15 5.55 -17.42
CA LYS A 619 14.27 5.09 -16.59
C LYS A 619 15.31 6.20 -16.50
N PHE A 620 15.68 6.57 -15.28
CA PHE A 620 16.74 7.56 -15.06
C PHE A 620 18.04 7.12 -15.78
N GLY A 621 18.58 7.99 -16.64
CA GLY A 621 19.83 7.73 -17.37
C GLY A 621 19.70 7.04 -18.73
N MET A 622 18.50 6.55 -19.11
CA MET A 622 18.26 6.05 -20.48
C MET A 622 17.72 7.17 -21.37
N CYS A 623 18.62 7.96 -21.97
CA CYS A 623 18.30 9.01 -22.95
C CYS A 623 17.93 8.49 -24.36
N THR A 624 17.81 7.18 -24.58
CA THR A 624 17.66 6.62 -25.93
C THR A 624 16.20 6.39 -26.32
N ILE A 625 15.83 7.04 -27.43
CA ILE A 625 14.53 7.13 -28.11
C ILE A 625 13.93 5.77 -28.55
N SER A 626 14.58 4.63 -28.34
CA SER A 626 14.42 3.48 -29.25
C SER A 626 13.71 2.22 -28.72
N SER A 627 13.03 2.19 -27.58
CA SER A 627 12.49 0.89 -27.11
C SER A 627 11.07 0.85 -26.56
N VAL A 628 10.32 1.96 -26.56
CA VAL A 628 8.90 1.88 -26.21
C VAL A 628 8.07 1.97 -27.48
N CYS A 629 8.05 0.87 -28.24
CA CYS A 629 7.02 0.64 -29.25
C CYS A 629 5.71 0.40 -28.52
N TRP A 630 5.03 1.48 -28.14
CA TRP A 630 3.63 1.42 -27.76
C TRP A 630 2.83 1.17 -29.04
N THR A 631 2.59 -0.09 -29.38
CA THR A 631 1.62 -0.42 -30.42
C THR A 631 0.25 -0.01 -29.89
N SER A 632 -0.41 0.92 -30.59
CA SER A 632 -1.80 1.28 -30.35
C SER A 632 -2.67 0.10 -30.80
N ASP A 633 -2.90 -0.85 -29.90
CA ASP A 633 -3.93 -1.89 -30.05
C ASP A 633 -5.22 -1.47 -29.35
#